data_AF-A0A3N5RLZ4-F1
#
_entry.id   AF-A0A3N5RLZ4-F1
#
_cell.length_a   1.000
_cell.length_b   1.000
_cell.length_c   1.000
_cell.angle_alpha   90.00
_cell.angle_beta   90.00
_cell.angle_gamma   90.00
#
_symmetry.space_group_name_H-M   'P 1'
#
loop_
_entity.id
_entity.type
_entity.pdbx_description
1 polymer ?
#
loop_
_entity_poly.entity_id
_entity_poly.type
_entity_poly.pdbx_seq_one_letter_code
_entity_poly.pdbx_strand_id
1 'polypeptide(L)'
;MAHVIRSTVKTNIDSYVKEVMSLIHASKEQQARIEADLRSHLQEGLDHGEDPADLIARMGEPREVAAGFMEQVPLVYAGFWRRFAAFLVDMVVILFFAGAAATLTIILSNSVPQNPTGLENILGAAVIVLILISANACIAIILIYFPLLEGRFGQTLGKKLFHLYVLTEDGLPVGYGKATLRRLSFYFEILPIDALWIFFNPRRQRGFDILANTIVVES
;
A
#
# COMPACT_ATOMS: atom_id res chain seq x y z
N MET A 1 1.37 -44.11 9.23
CA MET A 1 2.54 -43.24 9.51
C MET A 1 3.01 -42.49 8.25
N ALA A 2 3.26 -43.17 7.11
CA ALA A 2 3.66 -42.52 5.85
C ALA A 2 2.69 -41.45 5.31
N HIS A 3 1.38 -41.64 5.48
CA HIS A 3 0.36 -40.67 5.04
C HIS A 3 0.40 -39.35 5.85
N VAL A 4 0.75 -39.41 7.14
CA VAL A 4 0.82 -38.23 8.03
C VAL A 4 2.07 -37.41 7.73
N ILE A 5 3.20 -38.07 7.48
CA ILE A 5 4.44 -37.42 7.10
C ILE A 5 4.26 -36.69 5.76
N ARG A 6 3.66 -37.36 4.77
CA ARG A 6 3.40 -36.78 3.44
C ARG A 6 2.47 -35.56 3.49
N SER A 7 1.49 -35.54 4.41
CA SER A 7 0.61 -34.36 4.59
C SER A 7 1.32 -33.18 5.25
N THR A 8 2.16 -33.42 6.26
CA THR A 8 2.90 -32.35 6.96
C THR A 8 3.92 -31.68 6.05
N VAL A 9 4.66 -32.49 5.27
CA VAL A 9 5.62 -32.02 4.27
C VAL A 9 4.96 -31.10 3.24
N LYS A 10 3.85 -31.55 2.66
CA LYS A 10 3.09 -30.77 1.67
C LYS A 10 2.62 -29.44 2.26
N THR A 11 2.20 -29.45 3.52
CA THR A 11 1.72 -28.25 4.23
C THR A 11 2.82 -27.21 4.44
N ASN A 12 4.05 -27.64 4.75
CA ASN A 12 5.18 -26.71 4.96
C ASN A 12 5.61 -26.03 3.66
N ILE A 13 5.70 -26.79 2.56
CA ILE A 13 6.06 -26.25 1.25
C ILE A 13 4.96 -25.32 0.72
N ASP A 14 3.70 -25.72 0.85
CA ASP A 14 2.58 -24.86 0.44
C ASP A 14 2.55 -23.56 1.27
N SER A 15 2.90 -23.61 2.55
CA SER A 15 3.04 -22.40 3.39
C SER A 15 4.16 -21.50 2.91
N TYR A 16 5.33 -22.06 2.59
CA TYR A 16 6.48 -21.31 2.07
C TYR A 16 6.17 -20.65 0.72
N VAL A 17 5.60 -21.42 -0.23
CA VAL A 17 5.16 -20.89 -1.53
C VAL A 17 4.15 -19.77 -1.34
N LYS A 18 3.17 -19.96 -0.45
CA LYS A 18 2.18 -18.92 -0.15
C LYS A 18 2.82 -17.64 0.40
N GLU A 19 3.84 -17.76 1.25
CA GLU A 19 4.56 -16.62 1.79
C GLU A 19 5.33 -15.87 0.71
N VAL A 20 6.09 -16.57 -0.13
CA VAL A 20 6.79 -15.98 -1.29
C VAL A 20 5.81 -15.29 -2.23
N MET A 21 4.73 -15.98 -2.61
CA MET A 21 3.70 -15.45 -3.51
C MET A 21 2.95 -14.25 -2.92
N SER A 22 2.84 -14.14 -1.59
CA SER A 22 2.23 -12.98 -0.93
C SER A 22 3.05 -11.70 -1.09
N LEU A 23 4.34 -11.82 -1.42
CA LEU A 23 5.24 -10.69 -1.67
C LEU A 23 5.28 -10.31 -3.15
N ILE A 24 4.92 -11.20 -4.06
CA ILE A 24 4.97 -10.96 -5.50
C ILE A 24 3.76 -10.17 -5.98
N HIS A 25 4.01 -8.93 -6.41
CA HIS A 25 3.00 -8.01 -6.92
C HIS A 25 3.25 -7.71 -8.40
N ALA A 26 2.77 -8.63 -9.23
CA ALA A 26 2.89 -8.59 -10.68
C ALA A 26 1.51 -8.88 -11.32
N SER A 27 1.43 -8.86 -12.65
CA SER A 27 0.20 -9.27 -13.34
C SER A 27 -0.17 -10.72 -12.99
N LYS A 28 -1.46 -11.08 -13.10
CA LYS A 28 -1.93 -12.44 -12.80
C LYS A 28 -1.19 -13.52 -13.61
N GLU A 29 -0.85 -13.20 -14.86
CA GLU A 29 -0.10 -14.12 -15.71
C GLU A 29 1.32 -14.32 -15.19
N GLN A 30 2.01 -13.24 -14.81
CA GLN A 30 3.35 -13.31 -14.22
C GLN A 30 3.34 -14.04 -12.87
N GLN A 31 2.33 -13.77 -12.02
CA GLN A 31 2.16 -14.48 -10.75
C GLN A 31 1.99 -15.99 -10.96
N ALA A 32 1.17 -16.40 -11.93
CA ALA A 32 0.98 -17.82 -12.24
C ALA A 32 2.26 -18.49 -12.77
N ARG A 33 3.03 -17.78 -13.61
CA ARG A 33 4.33 -18.27 -14.11
C ARG A 33 5.33 -18.43 -12.97
N ILE A 34 5.49 -17.40 -12.13
CA ILE A 34 6.43 -17.45 -10.99
C ILE A 34 6.03 -18.55 -9.99
N GLU A 35 4.73 -18.72 -9.70
CA GLU A 35 4.27 -19.80 -8.84
C GLU A 35 4.60 -21.17 -9.44
N ALA A 36 4.38 -21.35 -10.74
CA ALA A 36 4.69 -22.61 -11.42
C ALA A 36 6.20 -22.91 -11.39
N ASP A 37 7.05 -21.92 -11.68
CA ASP A 37 8.50 -22.07 -11.66
C ASP A 37 9.01 -22.40 -10.25
N LEU A 38 8.53 -21.66 -9.23
CA LEU A 38 8.88 -21.92 -7.83
C LEU A 38 8.47 -23.33 -7.40
N ARG A 39 7.25 -23.77 -7.75
CA ARG A 39 6.78 -25.11 -7.43
C ARG A 39 7.57 -26.19 -8.18
N SER A 40 8.00 -25.93 -9.42
CA SER A 40 8.86 -26.85 -10.18
C SER A 40 10.19 -27.08 -9.47
N HIS A 41 10.90 -26.00 -9.11
CA HIS A 41 12.19 -26.11 -8.41
C HIS A 41 12.07 -26.83 -7.07
N LEU A 42 10.98 -26.58 -6.33
CA LEU A 42 10.72 -27.28 -5.07
C LEU A 42 10.42 -28.76 -5.30
N GLN A 43 9.64 -29.10 -6.34
CA GLN A 43 9.31 -30.50 -6.66
C GLN A 43 10.54 -31.28 -7.12
N GLU A 44 11.43 -30.66 -7.92
CA GLU A 44 12.69 -31.28 -8.36
C GLU A 44 13.58 -31.67 -7.17
N GLY A 45 13.67 -30.83 -6.14
CA GLY A 45 14.42 -31.16 -4.92
C GLY A 45 13.82 -32.35 -4.15
N LEU A 46 12.48 -32.42 -4.07
CA LEU A 46 11.79 -33.54 -3.44
C LEU A 46 11.97 -34.85 -4.20
N ASP A 47 11.97 -34.80 -5.53
CA ASP A 47 12.15 -35.98 -6.38
C ASP A 47 13.57 -36.54 -6.27
N HIS A 48 14.56 -35.69 -5.93
CA HIS A 48 15.91 -36.11 -5.55
C HIS A 48 16.03 -36.64 -4.11
N GLY A 49 14.94 -36.69 -3.35
CA GLY A 49 14.90 -37.21 -2.00
C GLY A 49 15.44 -36.25 -0.93
N GLU A 50 15.52 -34.95 -1.22
CA GLU A 50 15.89 -33.94 -0.22
C GLU A 50 14.81 -33.83 0.87
N ASP A 51 15.23 -33.60 2.11
CA ASP A 51 14.29 -33.29 3.18
C ASP A 51 13.66 -31.90 2.92
N PRO A 52 12.33 -31.74 3.06
CA PRO A 52 11.64 -30.47 2.82
C PRO A 52 12.15 -29.30 3.66
N ALA A 53 12.62 -29.54 4.88
CA ALA A 53 13.17 -28.48 5.72
C ALA A 53 14.52 -28.00 5.18
N ASP A 54 15.39 -28.93 4.77
CA ASP A 54 16.68 -28.63 4.16
C ASP A 54 16.51 -27.93 2.81
N LEU A 55 15.49 -28.32 2.03
CA LEU A 55 15.13 -27.69 0.76
C LEU A 55 14.72 -26.22 0.95
N ILE A 56 13.84 -25.93 1.90
CA ILE A 56 13.42 -24.56 2.22
C ILE A 56 14.60 -23.74 2.73
N ALA A 57 15.42 -24.32 3.61
CA ALA A 57 16.63 -23.66 4.12
C ALA A 57 17.62 -23.32 3.00
N ARG A 58 17.74 -24.18 1.97
CA ARG A 58 18.56 -23.92 0.77
C ARG A 58 17.99 -22.82 -0.10
N MET A 59 16.67 -22.75 -0.26
CA MET A 59 16.01 -21.67 -1.01
C MET A 59 16.22 -20.30 -0.35
N GLY A 60 16.30 -20.26 0.98
CA GLY A 60 16.52 -19.06 1.74
C GLY A 60 15.21 -18.37 2.15
N GLU A 61 15.34 -17.13 2.62
CA GLU A 61 14.21 -16.37 3.16
C GLU A 61 13.17 -16.08 2.06
N PRO A 62 11.86 -16.19 2.34
CA PRO A 62 10.80 -15.97 1.34
C PRO A 62 10.91 -14.62 0.62
N ARG A 63 11.40 -13.60 1.33
CA ARG A 63 11.61 -12.26 0.80
C ARG A 63 12.73 -12.20 -0.23
N GLU A 64 13.83 -12.91 -0.01
CA GLU A 64 14.97 -12.95 -0.92
C GLU A 64 14.60 -13.69 -2.21
N VAL A 65 13.90 -14.82 -2.07
CA VAL A 65 13.36 -15.57 -3.21
C VAL A 65 12.38 -14.72 -4.01
N ALA A 66 11.44 -14.03 -3.35
CA ALA A 66 10.51 -13.14 -4.04
C ALA A 66 11.24 -12.01 -4.79
N ALA A 67 12.27 -11.41 -4.19
CA ALA A 67 13.07 -10.38 -4.84
C ALA A 67 13.78 -10.92 -6.10
N GLY A 68 14.37 -12.12 -6.01
CA GLY A 68 15.04 -12.76 -7.14
C GLY A 68 14.11 -13.04 -8.33
N PHE A 69 12.85 -13.41 -8.07
CA PHE A 69 11.85 -13.51 -9.13
C PHE A 69 11.44 -12.14 -9.68
N MET A 70 11.22 -11.15 -8.81
CA MET A 70 10.80 -9.80 -9.23
C MET A 70 11.87 -9.07 -10.04
N GLU A 71 13.16 -9.36 -9.84
CA GLU A 71 14.26 -8.80 -10.65
C GLU A 71 14.14 -9.19 -12.13
N GLN A 72 13.57 -10.36 -12.42
CA GLN A 72 13.35 -10.85 -13.78
C GLN A 72 12.05 -10.31 -14.41
N VAL A 73 11.18 -9.68 -13.61
CA VAL A 73 9.91 -9.13 -14.08
C VAL A 73 10.15 -7.75 -14.67
N PRO A 74 9.85 -7.52 -15.96
CA PRO A 74 9.98 -6.19 -16.55
C PRO A 74 8.95 -5.24 -15.92
N LEU A 75 9.43 -4.22 -15.22
CA LEU A 75 8.61 -3.21 -14.56
C LEU A 75 8.43 -1.98 -15.47
N VAL A 76 7.17 -1.62 -15.75
CA VAL A 76 6.84 -0.41 -16.49
C VAL A 76 6.64 0.74 -15.49
N TYR A 77 7.51 1.75 -15.53
CA TYR A 77 7.44 2.87 -14.60
C TYR A 77 6.33 3.86 -14.95
N ALA A 78 5.48 4.17 -13.98
CA ALA A 78 4.36 5.09 -14.17
C ALA A 78 4.83 6.54 -14.30
N GLY A 79 4.38 7.23 -15.36
CA GLY A 79 4.67 8.65 -15.59
C GLY A 79 3.94 9.63 -14.65
N PHE A 80 4.33 10.89 -14.71
CA PHE A 80 3.77 11.97 -13.89
C PHE A 80 2.23 12.07 -14.00
N TRP A 81 1.70 12.15 -15.22
CA TRP A 81 0.27 12.43 -15.44
C TRP A 81 -0.66 11.35 -14.91
N ARG A 82 -0.28 10.07 -14.99
CA ARG A 82 -1.07 8.97 -14.39
C ARG A 82 -1.10 9.07 -12.88
N ARG A 83 0.05 9.37 -12.25
CA ARG A 83 0.14 9.58 -10.80
C ARG A 83 -0.66 10.81 -10.37
N PHE A 84 -0.62 11.89 -11.15
CA PHE A 84 -1.37 13.11 -10.89
C PHE A 84 -2.89 12.85 -11.01
N ALA A 85 -3.35 12.19 -12.07
CA ALA A 85 -4.75 11.83 -12.23
C ALA A 85 -5.25 10.91 -11.10
N ALA A 86 -4.45 9.91 -10.69
CA ALA A 86 -4.74 9.08 -9.54
C ALA A 86 -4.87 9.90 -8.24
N PHE A 87 -3.96 10.86 -8.02
CA PHE A 87 -4.02 11.76 -6.88
C PHE A 87 -5.28 12.64 -6.88
N LEU A 88 -5.71 13.16 -8.04
CA LEU A 88 -6.96 13.92 -8.14
C LEU A 88 -8.18 13.08 -7.74
N VAL A 89 -8.21 11.81 -8.15
CA VAL A 89 -9.29 10.88 -7.73
C VAL A 89 -9.26 10.67 -6.22
N ASP A 90 -8.09 10.44 -5.63
CA ASP A 90 -7.96 10.33 -4.16
C ASP A 90 -8.45 11.61 -3.45
N MET A 91 -8.13 12.79 -3.99
CA MET A 91 -8.60 14.07 -3.46
C MET A 91 -10.12 14.20 -3.52
N VAL A 92 -10.75 13.83 -4.65
CA VAL A 92 -12.22 13.86 -4.76
C VAL A 92 -12.87 12.94 -3.73
N VAL A 93 -12.33 11.73 -3.53
CA VAL A 93 -12.84 10.80 -2.51
C VAL A 93 -12.71 11.39 -1.11
N ILE A 94 -11.54 11.91 -0.76
CA ILE A 94 -11.32 12.51 0.57
C ILE A 94 -12.22 13.74 0.79
N LEU A 95 -12.31 14.63 -0.20
CA LEU A 95 -13.15 15.83 -0.13
C LEU A 95 -14.64 15.50 -0.05
N PHE A 96 -15.10 14.43 -0.70
CA PHE A 96 -16.48 13.97 -0.58
C PHE A 96 -16.82 13.60 0.87
N PHE A 97 -15.99 12.77 1.52
CA PHE A 97 -16.23 12.36 2.91
C PHE A 97 -16.03 13.50 3.90
N ALA A 98 -14.98 14.31 3.73
CA ALA A 98 -14.75 15.49 4.56
C ALA A 98 -15.88 16.52 4.42
N GLY A 99 -16.36 16.75 3.19
CA GLY A 99 -17.47 17.64 2.89
C GLY A 99 -18.79 17.14 3.47
N ALA A 100 -19.06 15.84 3.42
CA ALA A 100 -20.21 15.24 4.06
C ALA A 100 -20.18 15.42 5.59
N ALA A 101 -19.02 15.18 6.21
CA ALA A 101 -18.84 15.41 7.65
C ALA A 101 -19.01 16.89 8.01
N ALA A 102 -18.44 17.81 7.23
CA ALA A 102 -18.59 19.25 7.42
C ALA A 102 -20.05 19.70 7.23
N THR A 103 -20.77 19.13 6.27
CA THR A 103 -22.19 19.45 6.03
C THR A 103 -23.03 19.01 7.23
N LEU A 104 -22.77 17.82 7.76
CA LEU A 104 -23.45 17.31 8.96
C LEU A 104 -23.19 18.21 10.17
N THR A 105 -21.95 18.64 10.39
CA THR A 105 -21.62 19.50 11.53
C THR A 105 -22.23 20.89 11.42
N ILE A 106 -22.32 21.45 10.20
CA ILE A 106 -23.03 22.70 9.93
C ILE A 106 -24.53 22.55 10.22
N ILE A 107 -25.16 21.47 9.75
CA ILE A 107 -26.58 21.20 10.03
C ILE A 107 -26.83 21.11 11.54
N LEU A 108 -25.99 20.36 12.27
CA LEU A 108 -26.11 20.24 13.72
C LEU A 108 -25.87 21.57 14.45
N SER A 109 -24.93 22.38 13.98
CA SER A 109 -24.66 23.71 14.52
C SER A 109 -25.85 24.65 14.34
N ASN A 110 -26.55 24.58 13.21
CA ASN A 110 -27.74 25.40 12.95
C ASN A 110 -28.96 24.99 13.79
N SER A 111 -28.94 23.80 14.39
CA SER A 111 -29.98 23.34 15.33
C SER A 111 -29.82 23.92 16.73
N VAL A 112 -28.71 24.60 17.04
CA VAL A 112 -28.46 25.22 18.35
C VAL A 112 -28.91 26.68 18.32
N PRO A 113 -29.84 27.11 19.20
CA PRO A 113 -30.26 28.51 19.30
C PRO A 113 -29.09 29.45 19.62
N GLN A 114 -29.16 30.70 19.14
CA GLN A 114 -28.11 31.71 19.36
C GLN A 114 -28.00 32.17 20.83
N ASN A 115 -29.10 32.06 21.60
CA ASN A 115 -29.14 32.35 23.03
C ASN A 115 -29.55 31.07 23.81
N PRO A 116 -28.67 30.06 23.86
CA PRO A 116 -29.00 28.79 24.47
C PRO A 116 -29.20 28.94 25.98
N THR A 117 -30.25 28.31 26.51
CA THR A 117 -30.54 28.30 27.95
C THR A 117 -30.70 26.87 28.49
N GLY A 118 -30.27 26.64 29.74
CA GLY A 118 -30.40 25.34 30.39
C GLY A 118 -29.72 24.20 29.62
N LEU A 119 -30.51 23.21 29.19
CA LEU A 119 -30.05 22.03 28.43
C LEU A 119 -29.45 22.38 27.06
N GLU A 120 -29.85 23.51 26.45
CA GLU A 120 -29.34 23.95 25.15
C GLU A 120 -27.86 24.34 25.22
N ASN A 121 -27.37 24.79 26.38
CA ASN A 121 -25.94 25.06 26.58
C ASN A 121 -25.10 23.78 26.51
N ILE A 122 -25.62 22.70 27.07
CA ILE A 122 -24.96 21.38 27.02
C ILE A 122 -24.93 20.88 25.59
N LEU A 123 -26.04 21.03 24.85
CA LEU A 123 -26.11 20.66 23.44
C LEU A 123 -25.13 21.49 22.59
N GLY A 124 -25.10 22.82 22.77
CA GLY A 124 -24.16 23.71 22.09
C GLY A 124 -22.71 23.35 22.34
N ALA A 125 -22.35 23.09 23.60
CA ALA A 125 -21.01 22.61 23.96
C ALA A 125 -20.67 21.27 23.29
N ALA A 126 -21.61 20.32 23.25
CA ALA A 126 -21.42 19.04 22.58
C ALA A 126 -21.19 19.19 21.07
N VAL A 127 -21.94 20.08 20.40
CA VAL A 127 -21.75 20.36 18.97
C VAL A 127 -20.39 21.01 18.71
N ILE A 128 -19.94 21.95 19.54
CA ILE A 128 -18.60 22.53 19.43
C ILE A 128 -17.52 21.45 19.55
N VAL A 129 -17.63 20.58 20.55
CA VAL A 129 -16.69 19.45 20.72
C VAL A 129 -16.72 18.53 19.48
N LEU A 130 -17.90 18.23 18.93
CA LEU A 130 -18.03 17.44 17.71
C LEU A 130 -17.38 18.13 16.49
N ILE A 131 -17.52 19.44 16.34
CA ILE A 131 -16.86 20.23 15.29
C ILE A 131 -15.34 20.12 15.43
N LEU A 132 -14.81 20.29 16.65
CA LEU A 132 -13.38 20.17 16.89
C LEU A 132 -12.88 18.75 16.58
N ILE A 133 -13.58 17.71 17.02
CA ILE A 133 -13.22 16.32 16.74
C ILE A 133 -13.26 16.04 15.24
N SER A 134 -14.34 16.44 14.55
CA SER A 134 -14.51 16.19 13.12
C SER A 134 -13.46 16.93 12.27
N ALA A 135 -13.15 18.19 12.60
CA ALA A 135 -12.11 18.95 11.92
C ALA A 135 -10.73 18.30 12.07
N ASN A 136 -10.36 17.90 13.29
CA ASN A 136 -9.10 17.19 13.55
C ASN A 136 -9.07 15.81 12.87
N ALA A 137 -10.19 15.09 12.87
CA ALA A 137 -10.31 13.80 12.19
C ALA A 137 -10.11 13.94 10.67
N CYS A 138 -10.65 14.99 10.04
CA CYS A 138 -10.45 15.23 8.61
C CYS A 138 -8.97 15.44 8.26
N ILE A 139 -8.26 16.24 9.06
CA ILE A 139 -6.82 16.47 8.90
C ILE A 139 -6.06 15.14 9.08
N ALA A 140 -6.35 14.40 10.15
CA ALA A 140 -5.71 13.11 10.41
C ALA A 140 -5.93 12.11 9.27
N ILE A 141 -7.13 12.05 8.70
CA ILE A 141 -7.44 11.19 7.55
C ILE A 141 -6.56 11.56 6.37
N ILE A 142 -6.45 12.84 6.00
CA ILE A 142 -5.59 13.27 4.87
C ILE A 142 -4.14 12.81 5.08
N LEU A 143 -3.62 12.97 6.29
CA LEU A 143 -2.23 12.67 6.61
C LEU A 143 -1.95 11.15 6.64
N ILE A 144 -2.90 10.34 7.11
CA ILE A 144 -2.70 8.90 7.35
C ILE A 144 -3.18 8.06 6.16
N TYR A 145 -4.13 8.54 5.36
CA TYR A 145 -4.72 7.82 4.23
C TYR A 145 -3.67 7.26 3.27
N PHE A 146 -2.73 8.11 2.83
CA PHE A 146 -1.71 7.71 1.85
C PHE A 146 -0.71 6.71 2.42
N PRO A 147 0.00 6.98 3.54
CA PRO A 147 0.95 6.00 4.09
C PRO A 147 0.31 4.68 4.49
N LEU A 148 -0.92 4.71 5.02
CA LEU A 148 -1.62 3.51 5.47
C LEU A 148 -1.97 2.59 4.30
N LEU A 149 -2.65 3.14 3.28
CA LEU A 149 -3.05 2.33 2.13
C LEU A 149 -1.87 1.87 1.29
N GLU A 150 -0.90 2.76 1.04
CA GLU A 150 0.28 2.38 0.28
C GLU A 150 1.20 1.43 1.07
N GLY A 151 1.27 1.55 2.39
CA GLY A 151 2.05 0.66 3.23
C GLY A 151 1.47 -0.75 3.30
N ARG A 152 0.14 -0.88 3.33
CA ARG A 152 -0.54 -2.18 3.42
C ARG A 152 -0.81 -2.86 2.09
N PHE A 153 -1.23 -2.08 1.10
CA PHE A 153 -1.76 -2.56 -0.18
C PHE A 153 -0.96 -2.06 -1.39
N GLY A 154 0.10 -1.27 -1.19
CA GLY A 154 0.87 -0.67 -2.28
C GLY A 154 0.10 0.32 -3.15
N GLN A 155 -1.17 0.60 -2.85
CA GLN A 155 -2.06 1.39 -3.69
C GLN A 155 -3.06 2.19 -2.84
N THR A 156 -3.37 3.40 -3.30
CA THR A 156 -4.57 4.14 -2.89
C THR A 156 -5.75 3.81 -3.79
N LEU A 157 -6.94 4.35 -3.49
CA LEU A 157 -8.13 4.12 -4.31
C LEU A 157 -7.96 4.67 -5.73
N GLY A 158 -7.43 5.89 -5.85
CA GLY A 158 -7.09 6.51 -7.13
C GLY A 158 -6.03 5.70 -7.87
N LYS A 159 -4.94 5.30 -7.20
CA LYS A 159 -3.91 4.47 -7.83
C LYS A 159 -4.45 3.14 -8.32
N LYS A 160 -5.35 2.51 -7.57
CA LYS A 160 -6.04 1.28 -7.98
C LYS A 160 -6.87 1.47 -9.25
N LEU A 161 -7.58 2.60 -9.37
CA LEU A 161 -8.36 2.93 -10.57
C LEU A 161 -7.47 3.08 -11.83
N PHE A 162 -6.24 3.58 -11.65
CA PHE A 162 -5.28 3.76 -12.74
C PHE A 162 -4.28 2.60 -12.88
N HIS A 163 -4.50 1.45 -12.23
CA HIS A 163 -3.59 0.30 -12.25
C HIS A 163 -2.14 0.66 -11.89
N LEU A 164 -1.95 1.50 -10.87
CA LEU A 164 -0.64 1.96 -10.41
C LEU A 164 -0.27 1.31 -9.09
N TYR A 165 0.91 0.72 -8.98
CA TYR A 165 1.37 0.03 -7.78
C TYR A 165 2.66 0.65 -7.23
N VAL A 166 2.77 0.78 -5.91
CA VAL A 166 3.97 1.28 -5.23
C VAL A 166 4.77 0.12 -4.65
N LEU A 167 6.00 -0.01 -5.11
CA LEU A 167 6.92 -1.07 -4.72
C LEU A 167 8.23 -0.48 -4.18
N THR A 168 9.01 -1.32 -3.52
CA THR A 168 10.45 -1.08 -3.35
C THR A 168 11.18 -1.24 -4.68
N GLU A 169 12.44 -0.80 -4.77
CA GLU A 169 13.23 -0.98 -5.99
C GLU A 169 13.41 -2.45 -6.38
N ASP A 170 13.40 -3.35 -5.40
CA ASP A 170 13.47 -4.81 -5.60
C ASP A 170 12.11 -5.42 -6.04
N GLY A 171 11.12 -4.60 -6.36
CA GLY A 171 9.78 -5.04 -6.78
C GLY A 171 8.91 -5.59 -5.64
N LEU A 172 9.35 -5.49 -4.39
CA LEU A 172 8.63 -6.00 -3.22
C LEU A 172 7.69 -4.97 -2.56
N PRO A 173 6.76 -5.40 -1.69
CA PRO A 173 5.89 -4.51 -0.95
C PRO A 173 6.68 -3.54 -0.08
N VAL A 174 6.20 -2.32 -0.05
CA VAL A 174 6.96 -1.19 0.48
C VAL A 174 6.92 -1.05 2.01
N GLY A 175 5.83 -1.52 2.62
CA GLY A 175 5.59 -1.39 4.07
C GLY A 175 5.36 0.06 4.52
N TYR A 176 5.00 0.23 5.79
CA TYR A 176 4.61 1.55 6.34
C TYR A 176 5.77 2.54 6.44
N GLY A 177 6.98 2.10 6.83
CA GLY A 177 8.12 3.01 7.03
C GLY A 177 8.52 3.76 5.75
N LYS A 178 8.80 3.01 4.68
CA LYS A 178 9.08 3.60 3.36
C LYS A 178 7.86 4.35 2.81
N ALA A 179 6.64 3.93 3.16
CA ALA A 179 5.42 4.64 2.75
C ALA A 179 5.24 6.02 3.38
N THR A 180 5.56 6.17 4.66
CA THR A 180 5.58 7.47 5.31
C THR A 180 6.72 8.32 4.77
N LEU A 181 7.92 7.74 4.61
CA LEU A 181 9.10 8.46 4.13
C LEU A 181 8.87 9.09 2.75
N ARG A 182 8.29 8.34 1.80
CA ARG A 182 8.02 8.87 0.45
C ARG A 182 6.99 10.02 0.43
N ARG A 183 6.22 10.17 1.51
CA ARG A 183 5.13 11.14 1.64
C ARG A 183 5.53 12.37 2.43
N LEU A 184 6.76 12.45 2.95
CA LEU A 184 7.26 13.62 3.67
C LEU A 184 7.18 14.92 2.86
N SER A 185 7.31 14.87 1.53
CA SER A 185 7.13 16.06 0.68
C SER A 185 5.74 16.70 0.81
N PHE A 186 4.72 15.92 1.13
CA PHE A 186 3.37 16.43 1.37
C PHE A 186 3.28 17.15 2.71
N TYR A 187 3.92 16.63 3.77
CA TYR A 187 3.90 17.23 5.11
C TYR A 187 4.69 18.54 5.19
N PHE A 188 5.73 18.69 4.36
CA PHE A 188 6.55 19.91 4.30
C PHE A 188 6.15 20.86 3.16
N GLU A 189 5.03 20.61 2.47
CA GLU A 189 4.52 21.44 1.36
C GLU A 189 5.49 21.61 0.16
N ILE A 190 6.52 20.77 0.07
CA ILE A 190 7.52 20.76 -1.01
C ILE A 190 7.17 19.79 -2.14
N LEU A 191 5.91 19.35 -2.22
CA LEU A 191 5.42 18.39 -3.21
C LEU A 191 5.73 18.79 -4.68
N PRO A 192 5.60 20.06 -5.10
CA PRO A 192 5.95 20.45 -6.47
C PRO A 192 7.43 20.23 -6.77
N ILE A 193 8.31 20.61 -5.84
CA ILE A 193 9.77 20.46 -5.96
C ILE A 193 10.13 18.97 -6.00
N ASP A 194 9.52 18.18 -5.12
CA ASP A 194 9.66 16.72 -5.07
C ASP A 194 9.25 16.04 -6.40
N ALA A 195 8.16 16.51 -7.01
CA ALA A 195 7.64 15.96 -8.25
C ALA A 195 8.49 16.27 -9.50
N LEU A 196 9.26 17.36 -9.50
CA LEU A 196 10.13 17.74 -10.63
C LEU A 196 11.15 16.64 -10.97
N TRP A 197 11.62 15.90 -9.97
CA TRP A 197 12.60 14.81 -10.14
C TRP A 197 12.12 13.69 -11.08
N ILE A 198 10.80 13.53 -11.26
CA ILE A 198 10.23 12.52 -12.18
C ILE A 198 10.75 12.69 -13.61
N PHE A 199 11.01 13.93 -14.06
CA PHE A 199 11.43 14.21 -15.42
C PHE A 199 12.93 13.96 -15.66
N PHE A 200 13.73 13.85 -14.59
CA PHE A 200 15.19 13.72 -14.67
C PHE A 200 15.67 12.29 -14.38
N ASN A 201 14.78 11.36 -14.04
CA ASN A 201 15.12 9.99 -13.66
C ASN A 201 14.48 8.97 -14.62
N PRO A 202 15.25 8.01 -15.20
CA PRO A 202 14.72 6.93 -16.03
C PRO A 202 13.63 6.09 -15.35
N ARG A 203 13.74 5.87 -14.03
CA ARG A 203 12.74 5.16 -13.20
C ARG A 203 11.52 6.02 -12.83
N ARG A 204 11.49 7.28 -13.29
CA ARG A 204 10.41 8.25 -13.05
C ARG A 204 10.09 8.43 -11.56
N GLN A 205 11.10 8.43 -10.70
CA GLN A 205 10.92 8.59 -9.26
C GLN A 205 10.84 10.08 -8.87
N ARG A 206 10.05 10.40 -7.85
CA ARG A 206 10.12 11.69 -7.16
C ARG A 206 11.33 11.73 -6.23
N GLY A 207 11.74 12.91 -5.76
CA GLY A 207 12.87 13.05 -4.84
C GLY A 207 12.75 12.19 -3.58
N PHE A 208 11.56 12.17 -2.96
CA PHE A 208 11.29 11.34 -1.78
C PHE A 208 11.04 9.87 -2.13
N ASP A 209 10.67 9.55 -3.37
CA ASP A 209 10.61 8.15 -3.82
C ASP A 209 12.03 7.58 -3.94
N ILE A 210 13.01 8.38 -4.40
CA ILE A 210 14.44 8.04 -4.41
C ILE A 210 14.94 7.86 -2.98
N LEU A 211 14.68 8.83 -2.09
CA LEU A 211 15.10 8.75 -0.69
C LEU A 211 14.52 7.50 0.03
N ALA A 212 13.29 7.11 -0.32
CA ALA A 212 12.64 5.95 0.27
C ALA A 212 13.02 4.61 -0.40
N ASN A 213 13.83 4.61 -1.47
CA ASN A 213 14.10 3.45 -2.31
C ASN A 213 12.79 2.77 -2.78
N THR A 214 11.94 3.57 -3.42
CA THR A 214 10.61 3.15 -3.90
C THR A 214 10.38 3.56 -5.35
N ILE A 215 9.56 2.78 -6.04
CA ILE A 215 9.16 2.98 -7.42
C ILE A 215 7.64 2.87 -7.53
N VAL A 216 7.08 3.52 -8.56
CA VAL A 216 5.67 3.34 -8.90
C VAL A 216 5.60 2.76 -10.31
N VAL A 217 4.95 1.62 -10.41
CA VAL A 217 4.85 0.81 -11.63
C VAL A 217 3.41 0.73 -12.10
N GLU A 218 3.25 0.38 -13.37
CA GLU A 218 1.98 0.05 -13.98
C GLU A 218 1.76 -1.47 -13.85
N SER A 219 0.57 -1.87 -13.40
CA SER A 219 0.15 -3.25 -13.19
C SER A 219 -0.77 -3.75 -14.30
#